data_AF-A0A087DGN8-F1
#
_entry.id   AF-A0A087DGN8-F1
#
_cell.length_a   1.000
_cell.length_b   1.000
_cell.length_c   1.000
_cell.angle_alpha   90.00
_cell.angle_beta   90.00
_cell.angle_gamma   90.00
#
_symmetry.space_group_name_H-M   'P 1'
#
loop_
_entity.id
_entity.type
_entity.pdbx_description
1 polymer ?
#
loop_
_entity_poly.entity_id
_entity_poly.type
_entity_poly.pdbx_seq_one_letter_code
_entity_poly.pdbx_strand_id
1 'polypeptide(L)'
;MKTIRELTENARREASRQGFRLLKPAGIYHGELIIYAVPSSCEPGAAIGLPQGFFVDLESGQARYCTAKESMMLSSREFLEELNPIPAS
;
A
#
# COMPACT_ATOMS: atom_id res chain seq x y z
N MET A 1 -2.93 -1.21 -18.72
CA MET A 1 -2.80 -1.64 -17.31
C MET A 1 -1.39 -2.16 -17.07
N LYS A 2 -0.76 -1.76 -15.96
CA LYS A 2 0.60 -2.19 -15.58
C LYS A 2 0.60 -3.58 -14.95
N THR A 3 1.74 -4.25 -14.98
CA THR A 3 1.92 -5.55 -14.30
C THR A 3 2.06 -5.36 -12.79
N ILE A 4 1.69 -6.37 -12.00
CA ILE A 4 1.87 -6.35 -10.53
C ILE A 4 3.33 -6.09 -10.14
N ARG A 5 4.28 -6.63 -10.92
CA ARG A 5 5.71 -6.39 -10.73
C ARG A 5 6.07 -4.92 -10.91
N GLU A 6 5.62 -4.27 -11.99
CA GLU A 6 5.86 -2.84 -12.22
C GLU A 6 5.25 -1.98 -11.11
N LEU A 7 4.00 -2.27 -10.72
CA LEU A 7 3.28 -1.54 -9.69
C LEU A 7 3.99 -1.62 -8.33
N THR A 8 4.42 -2.82 -7.95
CA THR A 8 5.15 -3.05 -6.69
C THR A 8 6.52 -2.36 -6.70
N GLU A 9 7.22 -2.35 -7.84
CA GLU A 9 8.50 -1.66 -7.97
C GLU A 9 8.35 -0.13 -7.92
N ASN A 10 7.32 0.43 -8.55
CA ASN A 10 7.03 1.86 -8.46
C ASN A 10 6.71 2.27 -7.02
N ALA A 11 5.88 1.49 -6.33
CA ALA A 11 5.60 1.69 -4.92
C ALA A 11 6.86 1.60 -4.07
N ARG A 12 7.74 0.62 -4.34
CA ARG A 12 8.99 0.43 -3.59
C ARG A 12 9.90 1.64 -3.72
N ARG A 13 10.04 2.18 -4.94
CA ARG A 13 10.86 3.38 -5.20
C ARG A 13 10.32 4.58 -4.44
N GLU A 14 9.01 4.80 -4.50
CA GLU A 14 8.37 5.92 -3.82
C GLU A 14 8.43 5.79 -2.29
N ALA A 15 8.17 4.59 -1.76
CA ALA A 15 8.32 4.30 -0.34
C ALA A 15 9.73 4.54 0.16
N SER A 16 10.74 4.04 -0.57
CA SER A 16 12.14 4.22 -0.19
C SER A 16 12.55 5.70 -0.20
N ARG A 17 12.07 6.48 -1.18
CA ARG A 17 12.29 7.94 -1.26
C ARG A 17 11.74 8.69 -0.04
N GLN A 18 10.66 8.18 0.56
CA GLN A 18 10.01 8.77 1.73
C GLN A 18 10.44 8.13 3.07
N GLY A 19 11.39 7.20 3.07
CA GLY A 19 11.88 6.55 4.29
C GLY A 19 10.99 5.41 4.82
N PHE A 20 10.22 4.79 3.94
CA PHE A 20 9.35 3.65 4.25
C PHE A 20 9.82 2.37 3.58
N ARG A 21 9.44 1.25 4.19
CA ARG A 21 9.52 -0.10 3.59
C ARG A 21 8.13 -0.65 3.36
N LEU A 22 7.93 -1.28 2.21
CA LEU A 22 6.69 -1.96 1.89
C LEU A 22 6.57 -3.30 2.62
N LEU A 23 5.34 -3.65 2.98
CA LEU A 23 4.94 -4.93 3.53
C LEU A 23 4.11 -5.71 2.50
N LYS A 24 3.20 -6.57 2.98
CA LYS A 24 2.28 -7.30 2.12
C LYS A 24 1.26 -6.32 1.50
N PRO A 25 0.92 -6.50 0.22
CA PRO A 25 -0.22 -5.85 -0.36
C PRO A 25 -1.53 -6.17 0.39
N ALA A 26 -2.43 -5.19 0.49
CA ALA A 26 -3.74 -5.36 1.10
C ALA A 26 -4.76 -5.89 0.07
N GLY A 27 -4.74 -5.34 -1.14
CA GLY A 27 -5.72 -5.66 -2.19
C GLY A 27 -5.85 -4.52 -3.19
N ILE A 28 -6.89 -4.58 -4.02
CA ILE A 28 -7.21 -3.56 -5.03
C ILE A 28 -8.52 -2.86 -4.68
N TYR A 29 -8.51 -1.53 -4.72
CA TYR A 29 -9.67 -0.69 -4.45
C TYR A 29 -9.74 0.45 -5.48
N HIS A 30 -10.87 0.59 -6.17
CA HIS A 30 -11.11 1.66 -7.16
C HIS A 30 -9.97 1.90 -8.17
N GLY A 31 -9.34 0.83 -8.67
CA GLY A 31 -8.26 0.97 -9.65
C GLY A 31 -6.89 1.31 -9.03
N GLU A 32 -6.76 1.26 -7.71
CA GLU A 32 -5.48 1.38 -7.00
C GLU A 32 -5.10 0.07 -6.32
N LEU A 33 -3.85 -0.37 -6.47
CA LEU A 33 -3.22 -1.39 -5.65
C LEU A 33 -2.77 -0.76 -4.33
N ILE A 34 -3.22 -1.34 -3.21
CA ILE A 34 -2.87 -0.86 -1.87
C ILE A 34 -1.79 -1.77 -1.29
N ILE A 35 -0.69 -1.17 -0.82
CA ILE A 35 0.42 -1.88 -0.19
C ILE A 35 0.73 -1.27 1.17
N TYR A 36 0.65 -2.08 2.23
CA TYR A 36 1.01 -1.62 3.57
C TYR A 36 2.48 -1.18 3.63
N ALA A 37 2.75 -0.19 4.48
CA ALA A 37 4.09 0.34 4.67
C ALA A 37 4.36 0.68 6.12
N VAL A 38 5.63 0.64 6.49
CA VAL A 38 6.10 1.07 7.81
C VAL A 38 7.39 1.88 7.65
N PRO A 39 7.74 2.76 8.61
CA PRO A 39 9.03 3.43 8.58
C PRO A 39 10.17 2.42 8.46
N SER A 40 11.21 2.74 7.66
CA SER A 40 12.32 1.82 7.42
C SER A 40 13.12 1.49 8.69
N SER A 41 13.10 2.39 9.68
CA SER A 41 13.72 2.19 11.00
C SER A 41 12.90 1.34 11.96
N CYS A 42 11.66 0.97 11.59
CA CYS A 42 10.75 0.26 12.47
C CYS A 42 11.20 -1.20 12.65
N GLU A 43 11.48 -1.59 13.89
CA GLU A 43 11.83 -2.96 14.25
C GLU A 43 10.60 -3.89 14.30
N PRO A 44 10.76 -5.21 14.11
CA PRO A 44 9.68 -6.17 14.32
C PRO A 44 9.08 -6.06 15.73
N GLY A 45 7.74 -6.03 15.82
CA GLY A 45 7.02 -5.93 17.10
C GLY A 45 6.86 -4.52 17.65
N ALA A 46 7.42 -3.49 16.99
CA ALA A 46 7.19 -2.11 17.38
C ALA A 46 5.71 -1.72 17.20
N ALA A 47 5.18 -0.99 18.19
CA ALA A 47 3.86 -0.39 18.11
C ALA A 47 3.91 0.85 17.20
N ILE A 48 3.28 0.72 16.05
CA ILE A 48 3.04 1.79 15.09
C ILE A 48 1.57 2.17 15.16
N GLY A 49 1.27 3.47 15.04
CA GLY A 49 -0.08 4.01 15.22
C GLY A 49 -1.08 3.54 14.16
N LEU A 50 -1.68 4.47 13.42
CA LEU A 50 -2.58 4.07 12.34
C LEU A 50 -1.81 3.34 11.22
N PRO A 51 -2.44 2.33 10.58
CA PRO A 51 -1.87 1.68 9.40
C PRO A 51 -1.48 2.71 8.33
N GLN A 52 -0.32 2.49 7.72
CA GLN A 52 0.18 3.31 6.62
C GLN A 52 0.30 2.43 5.37
N GLY A 53 0.24 3.06 4.20
CA GLY A 53 0.39 2.35 2.94
C GLY A 53 0.61 3.27 1.75
N PHE A 54 0.95 2.65 0.63
CA PHE A 54 1.02 3.29 -0.67
C PHE A 54 -0.12 2.80 -1.54
N PHE A 55 -0.75 3.76 -2.23
CA PHE A 55 -1.80 3.54 -3.21
C PHE A 55 -1.17 3.72 -4.58
N VAL A 56 -1.32 2.71 -5.44
CA VAL A 56 -0.66 2.66 -6.75
C VAL A 56 -1.71 2.52 -7.82
N ASP A 57 -1.88 3.57 -8.62
CA ASP A 57 -2.82 3.54 -9.74
C ASP A 57 -2.46 2.43 -10.74
N LEU A 58 -3.41 1.54 -11.07
CA LEU A 58 -3.17 0.36 -11.89
C LEU A 58 -2.86 0.69 -13.36
N GLU A 59 -3.28 1.87 -13.84
CA GLU A 59 -3.09 2.28 -15.22
C GLU A 59 -1.76 2.99 -15.45
N SER A 60 -1.52 4.06 -14.70
CA SER A 60 -0.33 4.90 -14.76
C SER A 60 0.86 4.32 -13.98
N GLY A 61 0.59 3.53 -12.95
CA GLY A 61 1.59 3.03 -12.01
C GLY A 61 2.12 4.09 -11.04
N GLN A 62 1.48 5.26 -10.95
CA GLN A 62 1.86 6.29 -10.00
C GLN A 62 1.56 5.83 -8.58
N ALA A 63 2.58 5.83 -7.72
CA ALA A 63 2.44 5.52 -6.32
C ALA A 63 2.35 6.81 -5.49
N ARG A 64 1.48 6.82 -4.48
CA ARG A 64 1.35 7.90 -3.51
C ARG A 64 1.24 7.35 -2.09
N TYR A 65 1.70 8.14 -1.14
CA TYR A 65 1.48 7.84 0.27
C TYR A 65 0.00 8.05 0.64
N CYS A 66 -0.49 7.24 1.59
CA CYS A 66 -1.86 7.36 2.08
C CYS A 66 -2.12 8.71 2.77
N THR A 67 -3.33 9.19 2.63
CA THR A 67 -3.87 10.29 3.44
C THR A 67 -4.29 9.79 4.83
N ALA A 68 -4.52 10.71 5.77
CA ALA A 68 -5.02 10.35 7.10
C ALA A 68 -6.36 9.59 7.06
N LYS A 69 -7.24 9.93 6.11
CA LYS A 69 -8.52 9.25 5.91
C LYS A 69 -8.31 7.80 5.44
N GLU A 70 -7.39 7.58 4.52
CA GLU A 70 -7.06 6.25 4.02
C GLU A 70 -6.36 5.40 5.08
N SER A 71 -5.50 5.99 5.91
CA SER A 71 -4.96 5.30 7.08
C SER A 71 -6.05 4.80 8.03
N MET A 72 -7.11 5.58 8.25
CA MET A 72 -8.27 5.13 9.02
C MET A 72 -9.06 4.04 8.29
N MET A 73 -9.25 4.16 6.98
CA MET A 73 -9.93 3.12 6.17
C MET A 73 -9.20 1.77 6.28
N LEU A 74 -7.86 1.77 6.26
CA LEU A 74 -7.05 0.57 6.43
C LEU A 74 -7.16 -0.10 7.81
N SER A 75 -7.82 0.54 8.77
CA SER A 75 -8.16 -0.05 10.07
C SER A 75 -9.60 -0.60 10.15
N SER A 76 -10.44 -0.33 9.15
CA SER A 76 -11.81 -0.82 9.08
C SER A 76 -11.84 -2.22 8.49
N ARG A 77 -12.49 -3.14 9.21
CA ARG A 77 -12.66 -4.52 8.75
C ARG A 77 -13.54 -4.58 7.50
N GLU A 78 -14.61 -3.79 7.49
CA GLU A 78 -15.57 -3.71 6.39
C GLU A 78 -14.85 -3.33 5.09
N PHE A 79 -14.00 -2.30 5.14
CA PHE A 79 -13.19 -1.89 4.01
C PHE A 79 -12.25 -3.00 3.51
N LEU A 80 -11.59 -3.72 4.43
CA LEU A 80 -10.66 -4.79 4.06
C LEU A 80 -11.38 -5.98 3.40
N GLU A 81 -12.63 -6.24 3.78
CA GLU A 81 -13.47 -7.28 3.17
C GLU A 81 -13.98 -6.89 1.77
N GLU A 82 -14.03 -5.60 1.43
CA GLU A 82 -14.40 -5.09 0.10
C GLU A 82 -13.24 -5.09 -0.91
N LEU A 83 -12.01 -5.33 -0.47
CA LEU A 83 -10.84 -5.29 -1.35
C LEU A 83 -10.88 -6.42 -2.38
N ASN A 84 -10.66 -6.06 -3.64
CA ASN A 84 -10.50 -7.05 -4.69
C ASN A 84 -9.17 -7.80 -4.51
N PRO A 85 -9.13 -9.10 -4.82
CA PRO A 85 -7.92 -9.88 -4.75
C PRO A 85 -6.88 -9.37 -5.75
N ILE A 86 -5.61 -9.57 -5.40
CA ILE A 86 -4.50 -9.22 -6.28
C ILE A 86 -4.35 -10.35 -7.30
N PRO A 87 -4.34 -10.06 -8.60
CA PRO A 87 -4.12 -11.06 -9.63
C PRO A 87 -2.85 -11.88 -9.35
N ALA A 88 -2.98 -13.20 -9.41
CA ALA A 88 -1.82 -14.07 -9.41
C ALA A 88 -0.95 -13.71 -10.62
N SER A 89 0.34 -13.48 -10.37
CA SER A 89 1.33 -13.15 -11.42
C SER A 89 1.61 -14.34 -12.32
#